data_AF-A0A938BGS0-F1
#
_entry.id   AF-A0A938BGS0-F1
#
_cell.length_a   1.000
_cell.length_b   1.000
_cell.length_c   1.000
_cell.angle_alpha   90.00
_cell.angle_beta   90.00
_cell.angle_gamma   90.00
#
_symmetry.space_group_name_H-M   'P 1'
#
loop_
_entity.id
_entity.type
_entity.pdbx_description
1 polymer ?
#
loop_
_entity_poly.entity_id
_entity_poly.type
_entity_poly.pdbx_seq_one_letter_code
_entity_poly.pdbx_strand_id
1 'polypeptide(L)'
;NGDHILIQIHDPSIQSRFTRPSHKSSGFQTFFVLSMMINARKYNNPSDSFIFLFDEPGIYLHPYAQLDLQRSFEAASDTAQIVYTTHSLFLISKNHPNRNRVVSKTLSGTKIDQKPFQKNWKSVRESLGILLCNNFLIAEKSLLVEGPSDVIYLYDVVKRLKEKNKVDIDLNDFSVVDAGSPDSYIAMAKLMLSEGRNVVALCDGDPSGKKNVNKLRKCCQKELREKTMKIIPLPENKSIEDICADINLLRDSIKKLSEELTSSGERKYVPGLNIDTEILKIKADPLKSLGLTINKTTRLWYKPEDELSKLSIAMIYEELAEKGSPPISRSAQELVKNLKELMELKGEKSADKGVFEEIKS
;
A
#
# COMPACT_ATOMS: atom_id res chain seq x y z
N ASN A 1 -19.31 -54.36 -26.51
CA ASN A 1 -20.55 -54.03 -25.78
C ASN A 1 -20.32 -52.73 -25.00
N GLY A 2 -20.08 -51.63 -25.71
CA GLY A 2 -19.37 -50.46 -25.20
C GLY A 2 -20.28 -49.27 -24.93
N ASP A 3 -20.98 -49.28 -23.79
CA ASP A 3 -21.78 -48.13 -23.32
C ASP A 3 -21.02 -47.27 -22.29
N HIS A 4 -19.76 -47.60 -21.99
CA HIS A 4 -18.97 -46.96 -20.95
C HIS A 4 -17.56 -46.61 -21.44
N ILE A 5 -17.25 -45.31 -21.46
CA ILE A 5 -15.89 -44.79 -21.65
C ILE A 5 -15.23 -44.67 -20.28
N LEU A 6 -14.20 -45.50 -20.04
CA LEU A 6 -13.38 -45.44 -18.82
C LEU A 6 -12.15 -44.57 -19.06
N ILE A 7 -12.14 -43.38 -18.46
CA ILE A 7 -11.00 -42.46 -18.51
C ILE A 7 -10.12 -42.64 -17.27
N GLN A 8 -8.82 -42.80 -17.48
CA GLN A 8 -7.82 -42.89 -16.42
C GLN A 8 -6.73 -41.82 -16.64
N ILE A 9 -6.30 -41.19 -15.56
CA ILE A 9 -5.28 -40.15 -15.56
C ILE A 9 -4.00 -40.74 -14.98
N HIS A 10 -2.93 -40.61 -15.74
CA HIS A 10 -1.57 -40.92 -15.32
C HIS A 10 -0.87 -39.63 -14.89
N ASP A 11 -0.25 -39.66 -13.71
CA ASP A 11 0.59 -38.58 -13.21
C ASP A 11 2.06 -38.97 -13.45
N PRO A 12 2.81 -38.27 -14.33
CA PRO A 12 4.19 -38.61 -14.63
C PRO A 12 5.12 -38.58 -13.41
N SER A 13 4.74 -37.87 -12.34
CA SER A 13 5.50 -37.77 -11.09
C SER A 13 5.32 -38.98 -10.16
N ILE A 14 4.32 -39.83 -10.40
CA ILE A 14 4.02 -41.02 -9.60
C ILE A 14 4.01 -42.24 -10.52
N GLN A 15 5.07 -43.05 -10.46
CA GLN A 15 5.14 -44.27 -11.27
C GLN A 15 3.94 -45.21 -11.00
N SER A 16 3.31 -45.65 -12.08
CA SER A 16 2.33 -46.75 -12.10
C SER A 16 0.98 -46.51 -11.41
N ARG A 17 0.61 -45.26 -11.10
CA ARG A 17 -0.70 -44.96 -10.49
C ARG A 17 -1.66 -44.30 -11.48
N PHE A 18 -2.59 -45.08 -11.99
CA PHE A 18 -3.75 -44.58 -12.75
C PHE A 18 -4.88 -44.24 -11.80
N THR A 19 -5.48 -43.06 -11.96
CA THR A 19 -6.60 -42.62 -11.13
C THR A 19 -7.76 -42.17 -11.99
N ARG A 20 -9.00 -42.38 -11.51
CA ARG A 20 -10.19 -41.85 -12.19
C ARG A 20 -10.25 -40.33 -11.99
N PRO A 21 -10.76 -39.55 -12.96
CA PRO A 21 -10.99 -38.12 -12.79
C PRO A 21 -11.78 -37.79 -11.52
N SER A 22 -12.80 -38.60 -11.21
CA SER A 22 -13.63 -38.48 -10.00
C SER A 22 -12.87 -38.63 -8.67
N HIS A 23 -11.65 -39.18 -8.69
CA HIS A 23 -10.79 -39.33 -7.51
C HIS A 23 -9.71 -38.24 -7.42
N LYS A 24 -9.69 -37.27 -8.35
CA LYS A 24 -8.84 -36.08 -8.28
C LYS A 24 -9.55 -34.94 -7.55
N SER A 25 -8.83 -33.84 -7.28
CA SER A 25 -9.39 -32.67 -6.62
C SER A 25 -10.61 -32.12 -7.38
N SER A 26 -11.53 -31.46 -6.67
CA SER A 26 -12.69 -30.78 -7.26
C SER A 26 -12.27 -29.79 -8.35
N GLY A 27 -11.15 -29.10 -8.15
CA GLY A 27 -10.57 -28.23 -9.15
C GLY A 27 -10.15 -28.97 -10.43
N PHE A 28 -9.42 -30.08 -10.30
CA PHE A 28 -9.06 -30.89 -11.46
C PHE A 28 -10.32 -31.40 -12.21
N GLN A 29 -11.32 -31.89 -11.48
CA GLN A 29 -12.57 -32.38 -12.07
C GLN A 29 -13.28 -31.29 -12.88
N THR A 30 -13.38 -30.10 -12.30
CA THR A 30 -14.01 -28.93 -12.93
C THR A 30 -13.26 -28.54 -14.20
N PHE A 31 -11.94 -28.42 -14.13
CA PHE A 31 -11.10 -28.11 -15.30
C PHE A 31 -11.22 -29.17 -16.40
N PHE A 32 -11.17 -30.45 -16.02
CA PHE A 32 -11.24 -31.56 -16.95
C PHE A 32 -12.59 -31.62 -17.68
N VAL A 33 -13.70 -31.54 -16.94
CA VAL A 33 -15.05 -31.54 -17.51
C VAL A 33 -15.23 -30.35 -18.45
N LEU A 34 -14.83 -29.16 -18.02
CA LEU A 34 -14.94 -27.94 -18.81
C LEU A 34 -14.11 -28.01 -20.10
N SER A 35 -12.86 -28.44 -20.00
CA SER A 35 -11.98 -28.64 -21.15
C SER A 35 -12.54 -29.70 -22.10
N MET A 36 -13.06 -30.81 -21.58
CA MET A 36 -13.66 -31.88 -22.39
C MET A 36 -14.91 -31.37 -23.10
N MET A 37 -15.79 -30.63 -22.43
CA MET A 37 -17.00 -30.07 -23.04
C MET A 37 -16.67 -29.10 -24.18
N ILE A 38 -15.68 -28.22 -23.98
CA ILE A 38 -15.23 -27.28 -25.00
C ILE A 38 -14.64 -28.03 -26.20
N ASN A 39 -13.74 -28.99 -25.97
CA ASN A 39 -13.08 -29.74 -27.03
C ASN A 39 -14.04 -30.68 -27.78
N ALA A 40 -14.96 -31.35 -27.08
CA ALA A 40 -15.95 -32.22 -27.71
C ALA A 40 -16.89 -31.43 -28.63
N ARG A 41 -17.30 -30.21 -28.22
CA ARG A 41 -18.14 -29.35 -29.06
C ARG A 41 -17.39 -28.80 -30.28
N LYS A 42 -16.09 -28.48 -30.14
CA LYS A 42 -15.21 -28.13 -31.27
C LYS A 42 -15.17 -29.23 -32.34
N TYR A 43 -15.15 -30.50 -31.93
CA TYR A 43 -15.01 -31.63 -32.87
C TYR A 43 -16.29 -31.91 -33.67
N ASN A 44 -17.46 -31.73 -33.05
CA ASN A 44 -18.74 -32.08 -33.69
C ASN A 44 -19.29 -31.03 -34.66
N ASN A 45 -18.84 -29.77 -34.59
CA ASN A 45 -19.25 -28.70 -35.49
C ASN A 45 -18.11 -27.68 -35.69
N PRO A 46 -17.71 -27.33 -36.92
CA PRO A 46 -16.77 -26.24 -37.18
C PRO A 46 -17.33 -24.90 -36.64
N SER A 47 -16.41 -24.09 -36.13
CA SER A 47 -16.58 -22.80 -35.45
C SER A 47 -17.57 -21.81 -36.08
N ASP A 48 -18.28 -21.08 -35.20
CA ASP A 48 -19.12 -19.85 -35.42
C ASP A 48 -20.54 -19.90 -34.82
N SER A 49 -20.97 -21.03 -34.23
CA SER A 49 -22.35 -21.17 -33.71
C SER A 49 -22.51 -21.18 -32.19
N PHE A 50 -21.43 -21.05 -31.41
CA PHE A 50 -21.49 -21.24 -29.96
C PHE A 50 -20.94 -20.05 -29.17
N ILE A 51 -21.76 -19.54 -28.26
CA ILE A 51 -21.37 -18.64 -27.17
C ILE A 51 -21.37 -19.47 -25.89
N PHE A 52 -20.21 -19.58 -25.24
CA PHE A 52 -20.07 -20.19 -23.92
C PHE A 52 -20.17 -19.12 -22.84
N LEU A 53 -21.08 -19.34 -21.90
CA LEU A 53 -21.29 -18.46 -20.74
C LEU A 53 -20.92 -19.23 -19.47
N PHE A 54 -20.01 -18.69 -18.67
CA PHE A 54 -19.61 -19.28 -17.39
C PHE A 54 -19.79 -18.31 -16.23
N ASP A 55 -20.31 -18.80 -15.12
CA ASP A 55 -20.34 -18.06 -13.87
C ASP A 55 -19.27 -18.60 -12.91
N GLU A 56 -18.32 -17.75 -12.52
CA GLU A 56 -17.19 -18.09 -11.64
C GLU A 56 -16.50 -19.44 -11.97
N PRO A 57 -16.02 -19.67 -13.20
CA PRO A 57 -15.51 -20.98 -13.62
C PRO A 57 -14.24 -21.42 -12.86
N GLY A 58 -13.60 -20.50 -12.15
CA GLY A 58 -12.40 -20.74 -11.34
C GLY A 58 -12.65 -20.99 -9.86
N ILE A 59 -13.89 -21.00 -9.36
CA ILE A 59 -14.19 -20.98 -7.91
C ILE A 59 -13.57 -22.13 -7.12
N TYR A 60 -13.43 -23.31 -7.72
CA TYR A 60 -12.83 -24.50 -7.10
C TYR A 60 -11.36 -24.74 -7.49
N LEU A 61 -10.76 -23.83 -8.25
CA LEU A 61 -9.40 -23.93 -8.75
C LEU A 61 -8.45 -23.12 -7.87
N HIS A 62 -7.29 -23.68 -7.55
CA HIS A 62 -6.18 -22.91 -6.97
C HIS A 62 -5.66 -21.91 -8.03
N PRO A 63 -5.09 -20.75 -7.63
CA PRO A 63 -4.54 -19.71 -8.53
C PRO A 63 -3.86 -20.19 -9.82
N TYR A 64 -2.92 -21.16 -9.73
CA TYR A 64 -2.24 -21.70 -10.92
C TYR A 64 -3.19 -22.40 -11.90
N ALA A 65 -4.14 -23.19 -11.39
CA ALA A 65 -5.13 -23.86 -12.22
C ALA A 65 -6.13 -22.86 -12.84
N GLN A 66 -6.38 -21.71 -12.20
CA GLN A 66 -7.16 -20.63 -12.80
C GLN A 66 -6.42 -19.99 -13.99
N LEU A 67 -5.09 -19.82 -13.90
CA LEU A 67 -4.28 -19.37 -15.03
C LEU A 67 -4.31 -20.38 -16.19
N ASP A 68 -4.24 -21.68 -15.89
CA ASP A 68 -4.33 -22.73 -16.91
C ASP A 68 -5.73 -22.80 -17.55
N LEU A 69 -6.78 -22.56 -16.76
CA LEU A 69 -8.13 -22.40 -17.27
C LEU A 69 -8.22 -21.19 -18.22
N GLN A 70 -7.65 -20.04 -17.85
CA GLN A 70 -7.63 -18.85 -18.71
C GLN A 70 -6.92 -19.12 -20.04
N ARG A 71 -5.80 -19.85 -20.03
CA ARG A 71 -5.09 -20.28 -21.25
C ARG A 71 -5.96 -21.19 -22.12
N SER A 72 -6.71 -22.10 -21.49
CA SER A 72 -7.61 -23.00 -22.19
C SER A 72 -8.79 -22.25 -22.82
N PHE A 73 -9.32 -21.23 -22.14
CA PHE A 73 -10.31 -20.32 -22.71
C PHE A 73 -9.76 -19.53 -23.88
N GLU A 74 -8.52 -19.03 -23.81
CA GLU A 74 -7.93 -18.31 -24.94
C GLU A 74 -7.81 -19.22 -26.18
N ALA A 75 -7.29 -20.44 -26.04
CA ALA A 75 -7.20 -21.41 -27.13
C ALA A 75 -8.59 -21.86 -27.67
N ALA A 76 -9.61 -21.81 -26.84
CA ALA A 76 -10.98 -22.07 -27.25
C ALA A 76 -11.61 -20.85 -27.97
N SER A 77 -11.17 -19.64 -27.61
CA SER A 77 -11.70 -18.38 -28.13
C SER A 77 -11.45 -18.17 -29.63
N ASP A 78 -10.44 -18.84 -30.20
CA ASP A 78 -10.13 -18.82 -31.65
C ASP A 78 -11.31 -19.29 -32.53
N THR A 79 -12.25 -20.04 -31.94
CA THR A 79 -13.29 -20.79 -32.67
C THR A 79 -14.69 -20.67 -32.04
N ALA A 80 -14.80 -20.04 -30.87
CA ALA A 80 -16.04 -19.88 -30.14
C ALA A 80 -15.97 -18.63 -29.26
N GLN A 81 -17.08 -17.94 -29.05
CA GLN A 81 -17.10 -16.82 -28.11
C GLN A 81 -17.22 -17.33 -26.69
N ILE A 82 -16.36 -16.86 -25.79
CA ILE A 82 -16.42 -17.18 -24.36
C ILE A 82 -16.65 -15.89 -23.57
N VAL A 83 -17.67 -15.90 -22.71
CA VAL A 83 -17.98 -14.84 -21.76
C VAL A 83 -18.06 -15.45 -20.38
N TYR A 84 -17.38 -14.86 -19.40
CA TYR A 84 -17.44 -15.34 -18.02
C TYR A 84 -17.38 -14.20 -17.01
N THR A 85 -17.96 -14.44 -15.84
CA THR A 85 -17.83 -13.62 -14.63
C THR A 85 -16.76 -14.22 -13.72
N THR A 86 -16.04 -13.37 -12.99
CA THR A 86 -15.00 -13.82 -12.06
C THR A 86 -14.75 -12.80 -10.95
N HIS A 87 -14.60 -13.29 -9.72
CA HIS A 87 -14.05 -12.57 -8.57
C HIS A 87 -12.56 -12.89 -8.35
N SER A 88 -11.96 -13.66 -9.26
CA SER A 88 -10.54 -13.99 -9.22
C SER A 88 -9.67 -13.09 -10.08
N LEU A 89 -8.63 -12.55 -9.46
CA LEU A 89 -7.50 -11.89 -10.11
C LEU A 89 -6.81 -12.72 -11.19
N PHE A 90 -6.74 -14.04 -11.01
CA PHE A 90 -5.98 -14.93 -11.88
C PHE A 90 -6.73 -15.25 -13.17
N LEU A 91 -8.02 -14.92 -13.25
CA LEU A 91 -8.82 -15.03 -14.48
C LEU A 91 -8.90 -13.72 -15.26
N ILE A 92 -8.26 -12.64 -14.81
CA ILE A 92 -8.24 -11.36 -15.54
C ILE A 92 -7.21 -11.41 -16.68
N SER A 93 -7.65 -11.16 -17.91
CA SER A 93 -6.76 -11.26 -19.08
C SER A 93 -5.94 -9.99 -19.24
N LYS A 94 -4.67 -10.04 -18.82
CA LYS A 94 -3.70 -8.95 -19.01
C LYS A 94 -3.22 -8.83 -20.45
N ASN A 95 -3.19 -9.94 -21.19
CA ASN A 95 -2.78 -9.98 -22.60
C ASN A 95 -3.81 -9.29 -23.52
N HIS A 96 -5.09 -9.30 -23.14
CA HIS A 96 -6.18 -8.65 -23.86
C HIS A 96 -6.95 -7.69 -22.94
N PRO A 97 -6.32 -6.60 -22.49
CA PRO A 97 -6.86 -5.74 -21.43
C PRO A 97 -8.22 -5.12 -21.80
N ASN A 98 -8.43 -4.85 -23.09
CA ASN A 98 -9.65 -4.31 -23.67
C ASN A 98 -10.86 -5.27 -23.65
N ARG A 99 -10.67 -6.55 -23.32
CA ARG A 99 -11.77 -7.53 -23.18
C ARG A 99 -12.40 -7.52 -21.78
N ASN A 100 -11.69 -7.00 -20.78
CA ASN A 100 -12.16 -7.00 -19.39
C ASN A 100 -13.22 -5.91 -19.18
N ARG A 101 -14.24 -6.22 -18.38
CA ARG A 101 -15.29 -5.29 -17.95
C ARG A 101 -15.42 -5.40 -16.44
N VAL A 102 -15.40 -4.28 -15.74
CA VAL A 102 -15.73 -4.25 -14.31
C VAL A 102 -17.16 -3.77 -14.16
N VAL A 103 -17.98 -4.56 -13.48
CA VAL A 103 -19.38 -4.24 -13.21
C VAL A 103 -19.49 -3.90 -11.74
N SER A 104 -19.95 -2.69 -11.43
CA SER A 104 -20.11 -2.21 -10.05
C SER A 104 -21.47 -1.56 -9.85
N LYS A 105 -21.95 -1.58 -8.60
CA LYS A 105 -23.23 -0.96 -8.22
C LYS A 105 -22.98 0.46 -7.71
N THR A 106 -23.76 1.43 -8.19
CA THR A 106 -23.76 2.83 -7.75
C THR A 106 -25.17 3.24 -7.30
N LEU A 107 -25.31 4.40 -6.64
CA LEU A 107 -26.62 4.97 -6.27
C LEU A 107 -27.56 5.16 -7.46
N SER A 108 -26.97 5.43 -8.63
CA SER A 108 -27.65 5.67 -9.90
C SER A 108 -27.92 4.40 -10.72
N GLY A 109 -27.56 3.21 -10.22
CA GLY A 109 -27.78 1.93 -10.90
C GLY A 109 -26.51 1.11 -11.08
N THR A 110 -26.45 0.28 -12.12
CA THR A 110 -25.26 -0.52 -12.45
C THR A 110 -24.33 0.27 -13.36
N LYS A 111 -23.05 0.41 -12.98
CA LYS A 111 -21.99 1.02 -13.78
C LYS A 111 -21.11 -0.08 -14.38
N ILE A 112 -20.74 0.09 -15.64
CA ILE A 112 -19.80 -0.81 -16.34
C ILE A 112 -18.58 0.01 -16.74
N ASP A 113 -17.42 -0.29 -16.15
CA ASP A 113 -16.13 0.20 -16.62
C ASP A 113 -15.64 -0.68 -17.77
N GLN A 114 -15.60 -0.09 -18.97
CA GLN A 114 -15.19 -0.76 -20.20
C GLN A 114 -13.67 -0.78 -20.42
N LYS A 115 -12.92 0.04 -19.67
CA LYS A 115 -11.47 0.15 -19.80
C LYS A 115 -10.80 0.00 -18.43
N PRO A 116 -11.05 -1.11 -17.72
CA PRO A 116 -10.62 -1.25 -16.34
C PRO A 116 -9.11 -1.36 -16.17
N PHE A 117 -8.36 -1.58 -17.26
CA PHE A 117 -6.89 -1.60 -17.28
C PHE A 117 -6.25 -0.21 -17.14
N GLN A 118 -7.01 0.88 -17.26
CA GLN A 118 -6.50 2.22 -16.98
C GLN A 118 -6.15 2.39 -15.51
N LYS A 119 -5.31 3.39 -15.19
CA LYS A 119 -4.90 3.70 -13.80
C LYS A 119 -4.44 2.43 -13.07
N ASN A 120 -3.58 1.66 -13.73
CA ASN A 120 -3.02 0.42 -13.21
C ASN A 120 -4.09 -0.57 -12.70
N TRP A 121 -5.19 -0.82 -13.40
CA TRP A 121 -6.23 -1.77 -12.94
C TRP A 121 -6.98 -1.36 -11.67
N LYS A 122 -7.08 -0.04 -11.39
CA LYS A 122 -7.73 0.47 -10.17
C LYS A 122 -9.15 -0.07 -9.96
N SER A 123 -10.01 -0.01 -10.98
CA SER A 123 -11.40 -0.46 -10.84
C SER A 123 -11.52 -1.97 -10.61
N VAL A 124 -10.60 -2.78 -11.16
CA VAL A 124 -10.51 -4.21 -10.82
C VAL A 124 -10.11 -4.40 -9.37
N ARG A 125 -9.11 -3.67 -8.89
CA ARG A 125 -8.66 -3.78 -7.48
C ARG A 125 -9.77 -3.44 -6.51
N GLU A 126 -10.44 -2.31 -6.75
CA GLU A 126 -11.60 -1.85 -5.98
C GLU A 126 -12.71 -2.89 -5.99
N SER A 127 -13.13 -3.35 -7.17
CA SER A 127 -14.25 -4.29 -7.33
C SER A 127 -14.01 -5.67 -6.72
N LEU A 128 -12.76 -6.11 -6.64
CA LEU A 128 -12.38 -7.38 -6.02
C LEU A 128 -12.05 -7.24 -4.54
N GLY A 129 -12.11 -6.02 -3.99
CA GLY A 129 -11.79 -5.77 -2.59
C GLY A 129 -10.33 -6.10 -2.24
N ILE A 130 -9.40 -5.95 -3.18
CA ILE A 130 -7.97 -6.20 -2.95
C ILE A 130 -7.39 -5.00 -2.19
N LEU A 131 -7.76 -4.92 -0.92
CA LEU A 131 -7.17 -4.00 0.04
C LEU A 131 -5.88 -4.65 0.56
N LEU A 132 -4.79 -4.48 -0.19
CA LEU A 132 -3.43 -4.81 0.27
C LEU A 132 -2.69 -3.50 0.58
N CYS A 133 -3.21 -2.74 1.55
CA CYS A 133 -2.71 -1.40 1.88
C CYS A 133 -1.32 -1.39 2.53
N ASN A 134 -0.80 -2.57 2.92
CA ASN A 134 0.59 -2.73 3.34
C ASN A 134 1.58 -2.85 2.18
N ASN A 135 1.12 -2.90 0.92
CA ASN A 135 2.01 -2.94 -0.24
C ASN A 135 1.96 -1.59 -0.98
N PHE A 136 3.10 -0.90 -1.01
CA PHE A 136 3.32 0.33 -1.76
C PHE A 136 2.80 0.24 -3.20
N LEU A 137 2.69 -0.94 -3.82
CA LEU A 137 2.24 -1.10 -5.20
C LEU A 137 0.72 -1.07 -5.41
N ILE A 138 -0.11 -1.15 -4.35
CA ILE A 138 -1.54 -1.48 -4.48
C ILE A 138 -2.46 -0.48 -3.75
N ALA A 139 -1.97 0.26 -2.74
CA ALA A 139 -2.80 1.15 -1.92
C ALA A 139 -3.53 2.25 -2.72
N GLU A 140 -4.84 2.39 -2.49
CA GLU A 140 -5.68 3.41 -3.15
C GLU A 140 -5.51 4.82 -2.56
N LYS A 141 -5.26 4.89 -1.25
CA LYS A 141 -4.96 6.12 -0.51
C LYS A 141 -3.51 6.06 -0.02
N SER A 142 -2.74 7.11 -0.28
CA SER A 142 -1.32 7.18 0.10
C SER A 142 -1.01 8.49 0.81
N LEU A 143 -0.38 8.39 1.98
CA LEU A 143 0.24 9.50 2.69
C LEU A 143 1.73 9.51 2.33
N LEU A 144 2.14 10.49 1.53
CA LEU A 144 3.54 10.67 1.14
C LEU A 144 4.26 11.56 2.16
N VAL A 145 5.36 11.06 2.73
CA VAL A 145 6.20 11.74 3.73
C VAL A 145 7.63 11.90 3.23
N GLU A 146 8.42 12.78 3.85
CA GLU A 146 9.74 13.14 3.31
C GLU A 146 10.80 12.07 3.59
N GLY A 147 10.76 11.46 4.77
CA GLY A 147 11.73 10.46 5.20
C GLY A 147 11.15 9.26 5.94
N PRO A 148 11.92 8.16 6.06
CA PRO A 148 11.49 6.94 6.72
C PRO A 148 11.28 7.10 8.23
N SER A 149 11.97 8.06 8.87
CA SER A 149 11.72 8.42 10.27
C SER A 149 10.30 8.95 10.50
N ASP A 150 9.75 9.67 9.53
CA ASP A 150 8.45 10.32 9.62
C ASP A 150 7.33 9.29 9.75
N VAL A 151 7.50 8.16 9.05
CA VAL A 151 6.62 7.00 9.09
C VAL A 151 6.49 6.47 10.52
N ILE A 152 7.62 6.31 11.22
CA ILE A 152 7.65 5.79 12.60
C ILE A 152 6.95 6.75 13.56
N TYR A 153 7.30 8.04 13.52
CA TYR A 153 6.67 9.03 14.41
C TYR A 153 5.16 9.18 14.17
N LEU A 154 4.72 9.09 12.91
CA LEU A 154 3.30 9.11 12.57
C LEU A 154 2.56 7.89 13.12
N TYR A 155 3.08 6.68 12.88
CA TYR A 155 2.42 5.46 13.37
C TYR A 155 2.39 5.41 14.90
N ASP A 156 3.47 5.78 15.58
CA ASP A 156 3.49 5.88 17.05
C ASP A 156 2.39 6.82 17.57
N VAL A 157 2.28 8.03 17.02
CA VAL A 157 1.22 8.97 17.42
C VAL A 157 -0.17 8.43 17.11
N VAL A 158 -0.40 7.85 15.93
CA VAL A 158 -1.71 7.28 15.59
C VAL A 158 -2.09 6.15 16.54
N LYS A 159 -1.15 5.24 16.84
CA LYS A 159 -1.32 4.15 17.80
C LYS A 159 -1.68 4.69 19.19
N ARG A 160 -0.90 5.62 19.73
CA ARG A 160 -1.16 6.21 21.06
C ARG A 160 -2.47 7.02 21.11
N LEU A 161 -2.86 7.69 20.02
CA LEU A 161 -4.15 8.38 19.94
C LEU A 161 -5.33 7.42 19.93
N LYS A 162 -5.18 6.28 19.26
CA LYS A 162 -6.17 5.21 19.22
C LYS A 162 -6.34 4.56 20.59
N GLU A 163 -5.24 4.22 21.27
CA GLU A 163 -5.24 3.70 22.64
C GLU A 163 -5.95 4.64 23.63
N LYS A 164 -5.80 5.96 23.44
CA LYS A 164 -6.46 6.99 24.25
C LYS A 164 -7.89 7.33 23.78
N ASN A 165 -8.45 6.58 22.82
CA ASN A 165 -9.76 6.83 22.20
C ASN A 165 -9.94 8.28 21.68
N LYS A 166 -8.85 8.94 21.26
CA LYS A 166 -8.87 10.31 20.73
C LYS A 166 -9.16 10.35 19.24
N VAL A 167 -8.79 9.29 18.53
CA VAL A 167 -8.99 9.09 17.09
C VAL A 167 -9.26 7.62 16.83
N ASP A 168 -10.17 7.32 15.90
CA ASP A 168 -10.39 5.97 15.36
C ASP A 168 -10.04 5.98 13.86
N ILE A 169 -8.98 5.26 13.49
CA ILE A 169 -8.48 5.09 12.12
C ILE A 169 -8.16 3.61 11.91
N ASP A 170 -8.62 3.06 10.79
CA ASP A 170 -8.17 1.78 10.28
C ASP A 170 -6.88 1.98 9.48
N LEU A 171 -5.75 1.46 10.01
CA LEU A 171 -4.46 1.53 9.34
C LEU A 171 -4.44 0.71 8.03
N ASN A 172 -5.41 -0.19 7.82
CA ASN A 172 -5.58 -0.91 6.56
C ASN A 172 -6.26 -0.07 5.47
N ASP A 173 -6.73 1.15 5.75
CA ASP A 173 -7.43 1.99 4.76
C ASP A 173 -6.47 2.89 3.95
N PHE A 174 -5.18 2.95 4.32
CA PHE A 174 -4.17 3.76 3.62
C PHE A 174 -2.75 3.21 3.77
N SER A 175 -1.84 3.74 2.97
CA SER A 175 -0.40 3.44 3.08
C SER A 175 0.38 4.72 3.36
N VAL A 176 1.30 4.68 4.32
CA VAL A 176 2.31 5.73 4.51
C VAL A 176 3.55 5.35 3.70
N VAL A 177 4.04 6.30 2.90
CA VAL A 177 5.16 6.07 1.98
C VAL A 177 6.19 7.16 2.18
N ASP A 178 7.42 6.78 2.48
CA ASP A 178 8.54 7.72 2.47
C ASP A 178 9.07 7.93 1.06
N ALA A 179 9.40 9.18 0.74
CA ALA A 179 9.99 9.53 -0.54
C ALA A 179 11.50 9.25 -0.61
N GLY A 180 12.16 9.05 0.53
CA GLY A 180 13.60 8.92 0.68
C GLY A 180 14.40 10.21 0.39
N SER A 181 14.15 10.88 -0.75
CA SER A 181 14.82 12.12 -1.14
C SER A 181 13.85 13.18 -1.69
N PRO A 182 14.20 14.49 -1.63
CA PRO A 182 13.36 15.55 -2.19
C PRO A 182 13.09 15.44 -3.70
N ASP A 183 14.03 14.88 -4.47
CA ASP A 183 13.84 14.70 -5.91
C ASP A 183 12.96 13.49 -6.21
N SER A 184 13.09 12.42 -5.42
CA SER A 184 12.18 11.27 -5.44
C SER A 184 10.76 11.64 -5.01
N TYR A 185 10.59 12.61 -4.10
CA TYR A 185 9.28 13.02 -3.57
C TYR A 185 8.29 13.41 -4.66
N ILE A 186 8.71 14.28 -5.59
CA ILE A 186 7.86 14.73 -6.69
C ILE A 186 7.59 13.60 -7.68
N ALA A 187 8.60 12.77 -7.97
CA ALA A 187 8.45 11.65 -8.88
C ALA A 187 7.46 10.60 -8.34
N MET A 188 7.56 10.27 -7.05
CA MET A 188 6.66 9.33 -6.38
C MET A 188 5.23 9.85 -6.31
N ALA A 189 5.04 11.13 -5.96
CA ALA A 189 3.71 11.75 -5.99
C ALA A 189 3.07 11.61 -7.38
N LYS A 190 3.81 11.94 -8.46
CA LYS A 190 3.30 11.83 -9.84
C LYS A 190 3.03 10.39 -10.25
N LEU A 191 3.90 9.46 -9.89
CA LEU A 191 3.71 8.04 -10.16
C LEU A 191 2.41 7.54 -9.53
N MET A 192 2.23 7.77 -8.22
CA MET A 192 1.02 7.38 -7.49
C MET A 192 -0.25 7.97 -8.10
N LEU A 193 -0.22 9.26 -8.45
CA LEU A 193 -1.34 9.94 -9.10
C LEU A 193 -1.64 9.36 -10.49
N SER A 194 -0.61 9.03 -11.27
CA SER A 194 -0.77 8.39 -12.60
C SER A 194 -1.38 6.98 -12.50
N GLU A 195 -1.12 6.27 -11.41
CA GLU A 195 -1.75 4.99 -11.09
C GLU A 195 -3.18 5.14 -10.53
N GLY A 196 -3.68 6.38 -10.44
CA GLY A 196 -5.03 6.69 -10.01
C GLY A 196 -5.24 6.72 -8.50
N ARG A 197 -4.17 6.80 -7.71
CA ARG A 197 -4.26 6.85 -6.24
C ARG A 197 -4.63 8.24 -5.75
N ASN A 198 -5.29 8.30 -4.59
CA ASN A 198 -5.49 9.53 -3.84
C ASN A 198 -4.25 9.78 -2.97
N VAL A 199 -3.58 10.91 -3.16
CA VAL A 199 -2.32 11.22 -2.50
C VAL A 199 -2.48 12.42 -1.57
N VAL A 200 -2.11 12.26 -0.31
CA VAL A 200 -1.87 13.36 0.62
C VAL A 200 -0.37 13.51 0.82
N ALA A 201 0.18 14.64 0.42
CA ALA A 201 1.60 14.96 0.59
C ALA A 201 1.80 15.76 1.88
N LEU A 202 2.48 15.17 2.86
CA LEU A 202 2.93 15.85 4.08
C LEU A 202 4.34 16.39 3.83
N CYS A 203 4.51 17.70 3.92
CA CYS A 203 5.78 18.38 3.71
C CYS A 203 6.21 19.11 4.97
N ASP A 204 7.50 19.07 5.26
CA ASP A 204 8.09 19.84 6.37
C ASP A 204 7.91 21.35 6.13
N GLY A 205 7.86 22.10 7.22
CA GLY A 205 7.75 23.56 7.18
C GLY A 205 9.08 24.28 6.98
N ASP A 206 10.15 23.55 6.72
CA ASP A 206 11.50 24.07 6.50
C ASP A 206 11.70 24.52 5.02
N PRO A 207 12.85 25.11 4.66
CA PRO A 207 13.11 25.53 3.29
C PRO A 207 13.03 24.40 2.24
N SER A 208 13.37 23.17 2.61
CA SER A 208 13.31 22.00 1.73
C SER A 208 11.84 21.61 1.48
N GLY A 209 11.05 21.46 2.53
CA GLY A 209 9.63 21.13 2.41
C GLY A 209 8.83 22.23 1.69
N LYS A 210 9.12 23.51 1.94
CA LYS A 210 8.55 24.64 1.16
C LYS A 210 8.86 24.53 -0.35
N LYS A 211 10.07 24.08 -0.71
CA LYS A 211 10.44 23.81 -2.11
C LYS A 211 9.63 22.65 -2.69
N ASN A 212 9.41 21.59 -1.93
CA ASN A 212 8.56 20.45 -2.32
C ASN A 212 7.12 20.90 -2.57
N VAL A 213 6.52 21.67 -1.65
CA VAL A 213 5.17 22.24 -1.79
C VAL A 213 5.04 23.04 -3.10
N ASN A 214 5.99 23.93 -3.38
CA ASN A 214 5.98 24.75 -4.58
C ASN A 214 6.12 23.90 -5.86
N LYS A 215 7.01 22.90 -5.86
CA LYS A 215 7.17 21.97 -6.98
C LYS A 215 5.88 21.16 -7.22
N LEU A 216 5.24 20.63 -6.17
CA LEU A 216 3.98 19.88 -6.27
C LEU A 216 2.85 20.76 -6.81
N ARG A 217 2.69 21.98 -6.28
CA ARG A 217 1.71 22.95 -6.78
C ARG A 217 1.90 23.31 -8.24
N LYS A 218 3.14 23.28 -8.74
CA LYS A 218 3.45 23.52 -10.16
C LYS A 218 3.19 22.28 -11.02
N CYS A 219 3.60 21.11 -10.55
CA CYS A 219 3.62 19.87 -11.34
C CYS A 219 2.30 19.07 -11.32
N CYS A 220 1.47 19.25 -10.30
CA CYS A 220 0.24 18.47 -10.05
C CYS A 220 -1.00 19.38 -9.99
N GLN A 221 -1.03 20.46 -10.78
CA GLN A 221 -2.13 21.44 -10.76
C GLN A 221 -3.50 20.84 -11.05
N LYS A 222 -3.55 19.86 -11.95
CA LYS A 222 -4.79 19.20 -12.35
C LYS A 222 -5.32 18.35 -11.19
N GLU A 223 -4.46 17.56 -10.58
CA GLU A 223 -4.79 16.63 -9.49
C GLU A 223 -5.19 17.37 -8.21
N LEU A 224 -4.60 18.54 -7.97
CA LEU A 224 -5.03 19.44 -6.90
C LEU A 224 -6.43 20.02 -7.15
N ARG A 225 -6.77 20.35 -8.41
CA ARG A 225 -8.14 20.81 -8.77
C ARG A 225 -9.16 19.69 -8.67
N GLU A 226 -8.79 18.49 -9.11
CA GLU A 226 -9.62 17.27 -9.05
C GLU A 226 -9.69 16.65 -7.64
N LYS A 227 -8.98 17.22 -6.65
CA LYS A 227 -8.90 16.75 -5.26
C LYS A 227 -8.36 15.33 -5.09
N THR A 228 -7.73 14.77 -6.12
CA THR A 228 -6.99 13.49 -6.06
C THR A 228 -5.62 13.67 -5.38
N MET A 229 -5.12 14.91 -5.33
CA MET A 229 -3.98 15.31 -4.51
C MET A 229 -4.37 16.36 -3.46
N LYS A 230 -3.89 16.20 -2.23
CA LYS A 230 -3.94 17.23 -1.17
C LYS A 230 -2.53 17.43 -0.61
N ILE A 231 -2.21 18.63 -0.14
CA ILE A 231 -0.89 18.96 0.41
C ILE A 231 -1.08 19.53 1.82
N ILE A 232 -0.35 18.97 2.79
CA ILE A 232 -0.29 19.43 4.18
C ILE A 232 1.12 19.99 4.41
N PRO A 233 1.32 21.31 4.34
CA PRO A 233 2.55 21.92 4.82
C PRO A 233 2.52 21.98 6.35
N LEU A 234 3.56 21.47 7.01
CA LEU A 234 3.75 21.66 8.44
C LEU A 234 4.00 23.15 8.78
N PRO A 235 3.77 23.57 10.04
CA PRO A 235 4.03 24.94 10.47
C PRO A 235 5.46 25.40 10.17
N GLU A 236 5.66 26.71 10.01
CA GLU A 236 6.95 27.26 9.62
C GLU A 236 8.10 26.78 10.51
N ASN A 237 9.17 26.31 9.86
CA ASN A 237 10.36 25.74 10.47
C ASN A 237 10.09 24.52 11.38
N LYS A 238 9.00 23.79 11.17
CA LYS A 238 8.70 22.55 11.90
C LYS A 238 8.84 21.32 11.00
N SER A 239 9.49 20.29 11.51
CA SER A 239 9.50 18.95 10.90
C SER A 239 8.55 18.01 11.63
N ILE A 240 8.38 16.79 11.13
CA ILE A 240 7.50 15.80 11.76
C ILE A 240 7.87 15.52 13.23
N GLU A 241 9.16 15.55 13.58
CA GLU A 241 9.63 15.31 14.95
C GLU A 241 9.22 16.44 15.90
N ASP A 242 9.09 17.68 15.40
CA ASP A 242 8.55 18.78 16.20
C ASP A 242 7.06 18.58 16.56
N ILE A 243 6.33 17.85 15.72
CA ILE A 243 4.87 17.70 15.84
C ILE A 243 4.54 16.43 16.60
N CYS A 244 5.11 15.30 16.18
CA CYS A 244 4.72 13.96 16.60
C CYS A 244 5.56 13.41 17.76
N ALA A 245 6.81 13.81 17.92
CA ALA A 245 7.68 13.28 18.96
C ALA A 245 7.58 14.08 20.27
N ASP A 246 7.70 13.38 21.40
CA ASP A 246 7.98 14.02 22.68
C ASP A 246 9.48 14.37 22.76
N ILE A 247 9.78 15.63 23.10
CA ILE A 247 11.16 16.14 23.09
C ILE A 247 12.06 15.44 24.11
N ASN A 248 11.54 15.03 25.26
CA ASN A 248 12.35 14.39 26.29
C ASN A 248 12.66 12.96 25.88
N LEU A 249 11.65 12.23 25.41
CA LEU A 249 11.86 10.89 24.91
C LEU A 249 12.80 10.88 23.69
N LEU A 250 12.68 11.86 22.79
CA LEU A 250 13.58 12.00 21.64
C LEU A 250 15.04 12.23 22.07
N ARG A 251 15.25 13.05 23.11
CA ARG A 251 16.57 13.24 23.71
C ARG A 251 17.12 11.93 24.29
N ASP A 252 16.30 11.18 24.99
CA ASP A 252 16.68 9.87 25.55
C ASP A 252 17.03 8.87 24.44
N SER A 253 16.29 8.87 23.32
CA SER A 253 16.60 8.05 22.15
C SER A 253 17.93 8.41 21.52
N ILE A 254 18.21 9.71 21.37
CA ILE A 254 19.49 10.21 20.85
C ILE A 254 20.63 9.82 21.79
N LYS A 255 20.43 9.94 23.11
CA LYS A 255 21.40 9.51 24.12
C LYS A 255 21.73 8.03 23.96
N LYS A 256 20.71 7.19 24.00
CA LYS A 256 20.84 5.73 23.90
C LYS A 256 21.55 5.33 22.61
N LEU A 257 21.14 5.89 21.45
CA LEU A 257 21.82 5.62 20.17
C LEU A 257 23.30 6.01 20.22
N SER A 258 23.60 7.18 20.77
CA SER A 258 24.96 7.70 20.84
C SER A 258 25.86 6.82 21.70
N GLU A 259 25.35 6.35 22.84
CA GLU A 259 26.03 5.42 23.75
C GLU A 259 26.23 4.05 23.10
N GLU A 260 25.22 3.50 22.42
CA GLU A 260 25.30 2.23 21.70
C GLU A 260 26.42 2.26 20.65
N LEU A 261 26.43 3.25 19.75
CA LEU A 261 27.44 3.40 18.69
C LEU A 261 28.86 3.60 19.23
N THR A 262 28.99 4.22 20.41
CA THR A 262 30.30 4.42 21.04
C THR A 262 30.77 3.17 21.76
N SER A 263 29.85 2.46 22.42
CA SER A 263 30.14 1.21 23.13
C SER A 263 30.47 0.04 22.19
N SER A 264 29.87 0.01 20.99
CA SER A 264 30.21 -0.97 19.94
C SER A 264 31.53 -0.65 19.23
N GLY A 265 32.08 0.55 19.45
CA GLY A 265 33.30 1.02 18.80
C GLY A 265 33.12 1.53 17.37
N GLU A 266 31.88 1.60 16.86
CA GLU A 266 31.56 2.13 15.53
C GLU A 266 31.85 3.62 15.41
N ARG A 267 31.64 4.37 16.49
CA ARG A 267 31.92 5.82 16.55
C ARG A 267 32.77 6.19 17.75
N LYS A 268 33.48 7.32 17.64
CA LYS A 268 34.28 7.89 18.72
C LYS A 268 33.88 9.34 18.94
N TYR A 269 33.60 9.69 20.20
CA TYR A 269 33.32 11.07 20.55
C TYR A 269 34.53 11.98 20.37
N VAL A 270 34.27 13.26 20.14
CA VAL A 270 35.28 14.30 20.26
C VAL A 270 35.82 14.36 21.70
N PRO A 271 37.12 14.58 21.90
CA PRO A 271 37.69 14.69 23.25
C PRO A 271 37.00 15.78 24.08
N GLY A 272 36.59 15.43 25.30
CA GLY A 272 35.93 16.36 26.23
C GLY A 272 34.43 16.56 26.00
N LEU A 273 33.80 15.80 25.08
CA LEU A 273 32.34 15.85 24.91
C LEU A 273 31.62 15.33 26.15
N ASN A 274 30.66 16.10 26.65
CA ASN A 274 29.71 15.64 27.65
C ASN A 274 28.32 15.54 27.01
N ILE A 275 27.88 14.31 26.74
CA ILE A 275 26.64 13.99 26.04
C ILE A 275 25.43 14.58 26.76
N ASP A 276 25.36 14.47 28.09
CA ASP A 276 24.25 14.97 28.89
C ASP A 276 24.04 16.48 28.68
N THR A 277 25.13 17.23 28.57
CA THR A 277 25.05 18.68 28.31
C THR A 277 24.70 19.02 26.85
N GLU A 278 25.19 18.24 25.89
CA GLU A 278 24.93 18.48 24.47
C GLU A 278 23.50 18.14 24.08
N ILE A 279 22.93 17.10 24.67
CA ILE A 279 21.54 16.68 24.43
C ILE A 279 20.55 17.77 24.83
N LEU A 280 20.83 18.51 25.90
CA LEU A 280 19.99 19.63 26.33
C LEU A 280 19.94 20.77 25.29
N LYS A 281 20.93 20.87 24.40
CA LYS A 281 20.92 21.84 23.29
C LYS A 281 19.91 21.45 22.20
N ILE A 282 19.49 20.19 22.12
CA ILE A 282 18.46 19.73 21.20
C ILE A 282 17.12 20.17 21.77
N LYS A 283 16.58 21.27 21.26
CA LYS A 283 15.31 21.84 21.70
C LYS A 283 14.58 22.44 20.51
N ALA A 284 13.27 22.66 20.65
CA ALA A 284 12.49 23.38 19.66
C ALA A 284 13.09 24.78 19.45
N ASP A 285 13.37 25.11 18.19
CA ASP A 285 13.85 26.43 17.75
C ASP A 285 12.75 27.06 16.87
N PRO A 286 12.43 28.37 17.01
CA PRO A 286 11.50 29.05 16.11
C PRO A 286 12.04 29.23 14.68
N LEU A 287 13.36 29.19 14.48
CA LEU A 287 14.04 29.46 13.21
C LEU A 287 14.45 28.18 12.46
N LYS A 288 14.48 27.03 13.12
CA LYS A 288 14.95 25.77 12.55
C LYS A 288 14.09 24.60 13.03
N SER A 289 13.89 23.63 12.14
CA SER A 289 13.25 22.37 12.52
C SER A 289 14.11 21.57 13.49
N LEU A 290 13.44 20.73 14.26
CA LEU A 290 14.10 19.84 15.20
C LEU A 290 14.99 18.84 14.44
N GLY A 291 14.53 18.33 13.29
CA GLY A 291 15.35 17.50 12.41
C GLY A 291 16.67 18.16 11.98
N LEU A 292 16.63 19.43 11.55
CA LEU A 292 17.85 20.18 11.19
C LEU A 292 18.75 20.45 12.40
N THR A 293 18.15 20.65 13.58
CA THR A 293 18.87 20.88 14.83
C THR A 293 19.60 19.61 15.27
N ILE A 294 18.94 18.46 15.21
CA ILE A 294 19.51 17.15 15.53
C ILE A 294 20.72 16.87 14.63
N ASN A 295 20.57 17.00 13.31
CA ASN A 295 21.66 16.75 12.37
C ASN A 295 22.88 17.62 12.66
N LYS A 296 22.68 18.94 12.83
CA LYS A 296 23.79 19.89 13.07
C LYS A 296 24.48 19.65 14.41
N THR A 297 23.72 19.36 15.47
CA THR A 297 24.29 19.16 16.80
C THR A 297 25.02 17.82 16.88
N THR A 298 24.39 16.72 16.44
CA THR A 298 24.94 15.37 16.57
C THR A 298 26.15 15.12 15.66
N ARG A 299 26.22 15.79 14.50
CA ARG A 299 27.37 15.72 13.60
C ARG A 299 28.68 16.12 14.27
N LEU A 300 28.63 17.12 15.16
CA LEU A 300 29.80 17.65 15.85
C LEU A 300 30.26 16.77 17.02
N TRP A 301 29.51 15.72 17.36
CA TRP A 301 29.85 14.84 18.48
C TRP A 301 30.97 13.85 18.13
N TYR A 302 31.18 13.54 16.85
CA TYR A 302 32.00 12.42 16.42
C TYR A 302 33.26 12.82 15.64
N LYS A 303 34.26 11.93 15.64
CA LYS A 303 35.43 11.99 14.74
C LYS A 303 35.57 10.67 13.95
N PRO A 304 35.50 10.69 12.60
CA PRO A 304 35.19 11.86 11.75
C PRO A 304 33.78 12.41 12.01
N GLU A 305 33.53 13.65 11.59
CA GLU A 305 32.19 14.25 11.70
C GLU A 305 31.17 13.41 10.94
N ASP A 306 30.12 13.00 11.62
CA ASP A 306 29.04 12.21 11.03
C ASP A 306 27.74 12.42 11.81
N GLU A 307 26.65 12.73 11.12
CA GLU A 307 25.36 12.94 11.77
C GLU A 307 24.75 11.61 12.24
N LEU A 308 23.88 11.67 13.25
CA LEU A 308 23.12 10.47 13.62
C LEU A 308 21.99 10.24 12.61
N SER A 309 21.78 8.97 12.25
CA SER A 309 20.68 8.56 11.41
C SER A 309 19.34 8.87 12.10
N LYS A 310 18.53 9.76 11.50
CA LYS A 310 17.18 10.07 11.98
C LYS A 310 16.29 8.84 12.06
N LEU A 311 16.47 7.88 11.15
CA LEU A 311 15.76 6.60 11.18
C LEU A 311 16.13 5.77 12.42
N SER A 312 17.43 5.65 12.72
CA SER A 312 17.90 4.92 13.90
C SER A 312 17.42 5.57 15.19
N ILE A 313 17.39 6.91 15.25
CA ILE A 313 16.81 7.66 16.37
C ILE A 313 15.32 7.32 16.52
N ALA A 314 14.56 7.34 15.42
CA ALA A 314 13.13 7.06 15.42
C ALA A 314 12.81 5.62 15.86
N MET A 315 13.62 4.62 15.45
CA MET A 315 13.46 3.23 15.89
C MET A 315 13.63 3.08 17.42
N ILE A 316 14.66 3.72 17.99
CA ILE A 316 14.85 3.71 19.44
C ILE A 316 13.74 4.48 20.14
N TYR A 317 13.28 5.59 19.55
CA TYR A 317 12.15 6.35 20.07
C TYR A 317 10.89 5.50 20.19
N GLU A 318 10.53 4.75 19.15
CA GLU A 318 9.38 3.84 19.17
C GLU A 318 9.51 2.81 20.30
N GLU A 319 10.67 2.16 20.44
CA GLU A 319 10.93 1.19 21.51
C GLU A 319 10.74 1.77 22.92
N LEU A 320 11.17 3.02 23.14
CA LEU A 320 11.01 3.70 24.42
C LEU A 320 9.56 4.19 24.62
N ALA A 321 8.89 4.62 23.54
CA ALA A 321 7.52 5.11 23.58
C ALA A 321 6.54 4.00 23.98
N GLU A 322 6.76 2.77 23.51
CA GLU A 322 5.96 1.60 23.91
C GLU A 322 6.02 1.32 25.42
N LYS A 323 7.15 1.63 26.07
CA LYS A 323 7.34 1.42 27.51
C LYS A 323 6.76 2.58 28.34
N GLY A 324 6.88 3.82 27.84
CA GLY A 324 6.62 5.03 28.62
C GLY A 324 5.31 5.76 28.31
N SER A 325 4.64 5.47 27.19
CA SER A 325 3.41 6.17 26.74
C SER A 325 3.51 7.71 26.85
N PRO A 326 4.47 8.35 26.18
CA PRO A 326 4.73 9.79 26.31
C PRO A 326 3.48 10.65 26.01
N PRO A 327 3.43 11.90 26.49
CA PRO A 327 2.34 12.80 26.15
C PRO A 327 2.26 13.03 24.63
N ILE A 328 1.06 13.37 24.16
CA ILE A 328 0.82 13.66 22.73
C ILE A 328 0.52 15.14 22.61
N SER A 329 1.28 15.84 21.78
CA SER A 329 1.08 17.28 21.54
C SER A 329 -0.31 17.56 20.95
N ARG A 330 -0.82 18.78 21.17
CA ARG A 330 -2.08 19.21 20.53
C ARG A 330 -1.93 19.26 19.01
N SER A 331 -0.78 19.69 18.51
CA SER A 331 -0.47 19.73 17.07
C SER A 331 -0.50 18.34 16.43
N ALA A 332 0.01 17.31 17.12
CA ALA A 332 -0.09 15.92 16.67
C ALA A 332 -1.54 15.45 16.58
N GLN A 333 -2.36 15.76 17.59
CA GLN A 333 -3.80 15.45 17.57
C GLN A 333 -4.52 16.11 16.39
N GLU A 334 -4.24 17.38 16.14
CA GLU A 334 -4.82 18.14 15.03
C GLU A 334 -4.33 17.60 13.67
N LEU A 335 -3.04 17.26 13.54
CA LEU A 335 -2.48 16.65 12.32
C LEU A 335 -3.18 15.32 11.98
N VAL A 336 -3.30 14.41 12.95
CA VAL A 336 -3.92 13.09 12.70
C VAL A 336 -5.42 13.22 12.39
N LYS A 337 -6.13 14.15 13.05
CA LYS A 337 -7.55 14.43 12.71
C LYS A 337 -7.69 14.98 11.30
N ASN A 338 -6.83 15.93 10.91
CA ASN A 338 -6.80 16.48 9.57
C ASN A 338 -6.46 15.41 8.52
N LEU A 339 -5.52 14.50 8.81
CA LEU A 339 -5.21 13.36 7.94
C LEU A 339 -6.43 12.45 7.75
N LYS A 340 -7.14 12.11 8.83
CA LYS A 340 -8.38 11.32 8.76
C LYS A 340 -9.41 11.96 7.84
N GLU A 341 -9.63 13.27 7.96
CA GLU A 341 -10.60 14.01 7.15
C GLU A 341 -10.15 14.13 5.68
N LEU A 342 -8.90 14.51 5.44
CA LEU A 342 -8.37 14.69 4.08
C LEU A 342 -8.24 13.38 3.32
N MET A 343 -7.99 12.26 3.99
CA MET A 343 -7.92 10.94 3.35
C MET A 343 -9.25 10.18 3.42
N GLU A 344 -10.28 10.76 4.05
CA GLU A 344 -11.58 10.12 4.25
C GLU A 344 -11.43 8.72 4.90
N LEU A 345 -10.59 8.62 5.94
CA LEU A 345 -10.23 7.33 6.55
C LEU A 345 -11.38 6.76 7.38
N LYS A 346 -11.60 5.45 7.21
CA LYS A 346 -12.57 4.67 8.02
C LYS A 346 -12.02 4.40 9.42
N GLY A 347 -12.92 4.13 10.37
CA GLY A 347 -12.58 3.67 11.72
C GLY A 347 -12.56 2.15 11.81
N GLU A 348 -11.73 1.58 12.68
CA GLU A 348 -11.58 0.12 12.80
C GLU A 348 -12.87 -0.58 13.27
N LYS A 349 -13.68 0.12 14.07
CA LYS A 349 -14.97 -0.37 14.57
C LYS A 349 -16.17 0.26 13.85
N SER A 350 -15.95 0.86 12.68
CA SER A 350 -17.07 1.33 11.86
C SER A 350 -17.83 0.12 11.32
N ALA A 351 -18.82 -0.35 12.09
CA ALA A 351 -19.72 -1.45 11.72
C ALA A 351 -20.74 -1.04 10.64
N ASP A 352 -20.72 0.22 10.19
CA ASP A 352 -21.62 0.70 9.16
C ASP A 352 -20.84 1.03 7.89
N LYS A 353 -21.27 0.36 6.81
CA LYS A 353 -20.88 0.48 5.40
C LYS A 353 -19.87 -0.57 4.96
N GLY A 354 -20.41 -1.75 4.66
CA GLY A 354 -19.71 -2.83 3.98
C GLY A 354 -19.00 -2.36 2.71
N VAL A 355 -18.17 -3.25 2.16
CA VAL A 355 -17.19 -3.13 1.05
C VAL A 355 -17.66 -2.37 -0.21
N PHE A 356 -18.93 -1.96 -0.31
CA PHE A 356 -19.57 -1.37 -1.48
C PHE A 356 -19.95 0.12 -1.37
N GLU A 357 -19.41 0.91 -0.43
CA GLU A 357 -19.61 2.37 -0.50
C GLU A 357 -18.68 3.06 -1.52
N GLU A 358 -19.26 3.21 -2.72
CA GLU A 358 -19.34 4.43 -3.54
C GLU A 358 -18.04 5.12 -3.95
N ILE A 359 -17.59 4.80 -5.17
CA ILE A 359 -16.72 5.67 -5.97
C ILE A 359 -17.50 6.98 -6.25
N LYS A 360 -17.25 8.03 -5.46
CA LYS A 360 -17.72 9.38 -5.80
C LYS A 360 -16.99 9.88 -7.05
N SER A 361 -17.79 10.47 -7.93
CA SER A 361 -17.49 10.90 -9.31
C SER A 361 -16.27 11.79 -9.45
#